data_AF-A0A0H5R6Z6-F1
#
_entry.id   AF-A0A0H5R6Z6-F1
#
_cell.length_a   1.000
_cell.length_b   1.000
_cell.length_c   1.000
_cell.angle_alpha   90.00
_cell.angle_beta   90.00
_cell.angle_gamma   90.00
#
_symmetry.space_group_name_H-M   'P 1'
#
loop_
_entity.id
_entity.type
_entity.pdbx_description
1 polymer ?
#
loop_
_entity_poly.entity_id
_entity_poly.type
_entity_poly.pdbx_seq_one_letter_code
_entity_poly.pdbx_strand_id
1 'polypeptide(L)'
;SVKFTLSPLIKDAARAVLLRGGDDDSFRKVVNGDVDRISIGELKRLTTLYHSITKDENSRCSYVHTIVAGSDLVSEFQHTSRPKNAELENRLHRLRLKQEQLEYDQMTSILKSNVPANAREDAIMMKRSISMGVNLIFSMITAMVFGTFIGSKMFESMALACVCGLICTACMLLVETWLFLIQDEKARARSSAYSRNGSG
;
A
#
# COMPACT_ATOMS: atom_id res chain seq x y z
N SER A 1 -25.81 -32.03 14.44
CA SER A 1 -24.61 -32.44 13.69
C SER A 1 -24.82 -32.03 12.25
N VAL A 2 -23.99 -31.12 11.70
CA VAL A 2 -24.07 -30.74 10.28
C VAL A 2 -23.50 -31.91 9.49
N LYS A 3 -24.33 -32.59 8.69
CA LYS A 3 -23.89 -33.71 7.86
C LYS A 3 -22.91 -33.17 6.82
N PHE A 4 -21.66 -33.59 6.91
CA PHE A 4 -20.60 -33.20 5.99
C PHE A 4 -20.88 -33.79 4.61
N THR A 5 -21.16 -32.95 3.62
CA THR A 5 -21.32 -33.38 2.22
C THR A 5 -19.95 -33.57 1.58
N LEU A 6 -19.48 -34.82 1.52
CA LEU A 6 -18.30 -35.21 0.76
C LEU A 6 -18.56 -35.10 -0.75
N SER A 7 -17.62 -34.49 -1.48
CA SER A 7 -17.64 -34.44 -2.94
C SER A 7 -17.72 -35.86 -3.53
N PRO A 8 -18.53 -36.09 -4.60
CA PRO A 8 -18.64 -37.40 -5.25
C PRO A 8 -17.27 -37.93 -5.73
N LEU A 9 -16.36 -37.02 -6.10
CA LEU A 9 -14.99 -37.35 -6.53
C LEU A 9 -14.16 -37.99 -5.41
N ILE A 10 -14.37 -37.58 -4.15
CA ILE A 10 -13.67 -38.18 -3.00
C ILE A 10 -14.19 -39.59 -2.74
N LYS A 11 -15.51 -39.81 -2.92
CA LYS A 11 -16.12 -41.14 -2.78
C LYS A 11 -15.64 -42.09 -3.86
N ASP A 12 -15.54 -41.63 -5.10
CA ASP A 12 -15.05 -42.42 -6.23
C ASP A 12 -13.55 -42.76 -6.08
N ALA A 13 -12.74 -41.79 -5.63
CA ALA A 13 -11.34 -42.02 -5.32
C ALA A 13 -11.14 -43.02 -4.18
N ALA A 14 -11.92 -42.92 -3.09
CA ALA A 14 -11.86 -43.85 -1.98
C ALA A 14 -12.31 -45.27 -2.39
N ARG A 15 -13.34 -45.39 -3.23
CA ARG A 15 -13.82 -46.66 -3.77
C ARG A 15 -12.78 -47.33 -4.67
N ALA A 16 -12.09 -46.56 -5.51
CA ALA A 16 -11.02 -47.08 -6.37
C ALA A 16 -9.83 -47.63 -5.55
N VAL A 17 -9.50 -47.02 -4.41
CA VAL A 17 -8.46 -47.48 -3.49
C VAL A 17 -8.87 -48.79 -2.78
N LEU A 18 -10.12 -48.89 -2.32
CA LEU A 18 -10.64 -50.09 -1.65
C LEU A 18 -10.71 -51.32 -2.58
N LEU A 19 -11.12 -51.11 -3.85
CA LEU A 19 -11.25 -52.20 -4.83
C LEU A 19 -9.90 -52.87 -5.19
N ARG A 20 -8.77 -52.18 -4.98
CA ARG A 20 -7.43 -52.68 -5.32
C ARG A 20 -6.67 -53.30 -4.13
N GLY A 21 -7.35 -53.51 -2.99
CA GLY A 21 -6.81 -54.22 -1.83
C GLY A 21 -6.28 -53.33 -0.70
N GLY A 22 -6.59 -52.03 -0.70
CA GLY A 22 -6.34 -51.18 0.45
C GLY A 22 -7.35 -51.48 1.57
N ASP A 23 -6.93 -52.18 2.63
CA ASP A 23 -7.77 -52.45 3.81
C ASP A 23 -7.62 -51.35 4.86
N ASP A 24 -8.04 -50.14 4.51
CA ASP A 24 -8.07 -49.02 5.46
C ASP A 24 -9.53 -48.74 5.84
N ASP A 25 -9.86 -49.05 7.10
CA ASP A 25 -11.20 -48.91 7.68
C ASP A 25 -11.71 -47.46 7.59
N SER A 26 -10.78 -46.50 7.52
CA SER A 26 -11.03 -45.08 7.33
C SER A 26 -11.68 -44.80 5.96
N PHE A 27 -11.20 -45.43 4.89
CA PHE A 27 -11.77 -45.24 3.54
C PHE A 27 -13.10 -45.96 3.35
N ARG A 28 -13.34 -47.07 4.06
CA ARG A 28 -14.65 -47.73 4.09
C ARG A 28 -15.72 -46.81 4.67
N LYS A 29 -15.40 -46.12 5.77
CA LYS A 29 -16.31 -45.14 6.40
C LYS A 29 -16.59 -43.96 5.46
N VAL A 30 -15.57 -43.48 4.73
CA VAL A 30 -15.72 -42.39 3.73
C VAL A 30 -16.66 -42.79 2.59
N VAL A 31 -16.55 -44.02 2.06
CA VAL A 31 -17.42 -44.53 1.00
C VAL A 31 -18.86 -44.74 1.49
N ASN A 32 -19.03 -45.22 2.72
CA ASN A 32 -20.34 -45.42 3.33
C ASN A 32 -21.01 -44.10 3.77
N GLY A 33 -20.29 -42.97 3.67
CA GLY A 33 -20.82 -41.65 4.02
C GLY A 33 -20.98 -41.42 5.52
N ASP A 34 -20.26 -42.20 6.33
CA ASP A 34 -20.39 -42.22 7.80
C ASP A 34 -19.26 -41.44 8.50
N VAL A 35 -18.66 -40.48 7.77
CA VAL A 35 -17.50 -39.72 8.22
C VAL A 35 -17.87 -38.25 8.35
N ASP A 36 -17.93 -37.80 9.60
CA ASP A 36 -18.18 -36.40 9.95
C ASP A 36 -16.92 -35.52 9.79
N ARG A 37 -15.72 -36.12 9.76
CA ARG A 37 -14.42 -35.40 9.65
C ARG A 37 -13.35 -36.25 8.97
N ILE A 38 -12.66 -35.69 7.97
CA ILE A 38 -11.45 -36.28 7.37
C ILE A 38 -10.25 -35.44 7.78
N SER A 39 -9.22 -36.06 8.35
CA SER A 39 -7.99 -35.36 8.69
C SER A 39 -7.21 -34.98 7.42
N ILE A 40 -6.50 -33.84 7.44
CA ILE A 40 -5.61 -33.41 6.34
C ILE A 40 -4.56 -34.51 6.03
N GLY A 41 -4.12 -35.26 7.04
CA GLY A 41 -3.21 -36.38 6.87
C GLY A 41 -3.81 -37.53 6.05
N GLU A 42 -5.09 -37.83 6.27
CA GLU A 42 -5.83 -38.87 5.55
C GLU A 42 -6.12 -38.44 4.11
N LEU A 43 -6.48 -37.17 3.91
CA LEU A 43 -6.68 -36.59 2.58
C LEU A 43 -5.38 -36.63 1.75
N LYS A 44 -4.23 -36.35 2.37
CA LYS A 44 -2.91 -36.44 1.70
C LYS A 44 -2.58 -37.88 1.31
N ARG A 45 -2.87 -38.86 2.19
CA ARG A 45 -2.70 -40.28 1.90
C ARG A 45 -3.61 -40.73 0.75
N LEU A 46 -4.89 -40.36 0.80
CA LEU A 46 -5.87 -40.66 -0.25
C LEU A 46 -5.43 -40.09 -1.60
N THR A 47 -4.96 -38.84 -1.62
CA THR A 47 -4.48 -38.19 -2.86
C THR A 47 -3.22 -38.88 -3.40
N THR A 48 -2.30 -39.28 -2.52
CA THR A 48 -1.06 -39.98 -2.91
C THR A 48 -1.36 -41.38 -3.45
N LEU A 49 -2.26 -42.11 -2.81
CA LEU A 49 -2.70 -43.43 -3.26
C LEU A 49 -3.46 -43.34 -4.57
N TYR A 50 -4.39 -42.39 -4.69
CA TYR A 50 -5.13 -42.15 -5.93
C TYR A 50 -4.19 -41.80 -7.09
N HIS A 51 -3.16 -40.97 -6.85
CA HIS A 51 -2.16 -40.62 -7.86
C HIS A 51 -1.28 -41.82 -8.25
N SER A 52 -0.93 -42.69 -7.30
CA SER A 52 -0.20 -43.92 -7.61
C SER A 52 -1.02 -44.92 -8.44
N ILE A 53 -2.35 -44.89 -8.32
CA ILE A 53 -3.29 -45.77 -9.03
C ILE A 53 -3.61 -45.24 -10.43
N THR A 54 -3.66 -43.92 -10.62
CA THR A 54 -4.03 -43.23 -11.88
C THR A 54 -2.84 -42.94 -12.80
N LYS A 55 -1.70 -43.58 -12.56
CA LYS A 55 -0.47 -43.39 -13.35
C LYS A 55 -0.54 -43.93 -14.79
N ASP A 56 -1.67 -44.52 -15.20
CA ASP A 56 -1.89 -44.97 -16.57
C ASP A 56 -2.51 -43.89 -17.48
N GLU A 57 -1.68 -43.52 -18.45
CA GLU A 57 -1.87 -43.06 -19.82
C GLU A 57 -2.52 -41.73 -20.25
N ASN A 58 -3.30 -40.98 -19.46
CA ASN A 58 -3.70 -39.64 -19.97
C ASN A 58 -4.24 -38.60 -18.97
N SER A 59 -4.09 -38.84 -17.67
CA SER A 59 -4.81 -38.06 -16.66
C SER A 59 -4.01 -36.86 -16.17
N ARG A 60 -4.47 -35.67 -16.59
CA ARG A 60 -4.04 -34.35 -16.08
C ARG A 60 -3.91 -34.38 -14.56
N CYS A 61 -2.79 -33.85 -14.04
CA CYS A 61 -2.55 -33.69 -12.60
C CYS A 61 -3.78 -33.11 -11.90
N SER A 62 -4.56 -33.94 -11.21
CA SER A 62 -5.73 -33.51 -10.44
C SER A 62 -5.23 -32.90 -9.14
N TYR A 63 -5.26 -31.57 -9.06
CA TYR A 63 -4.79 -30.82 -7.91
C TYR A 63 -5.72 -31.02 -6.72
N VAL A 64 -5.20 -30.96 -5.49
CA VAL A 64 -6.01 -31.13 -4.26
C VAL A 64 -7.24 -30.22 -4.24
N HIS A 65 -7.16 -29.02 -4.80
CA HIS A 65 -8.29 -28.09 -4.86
C HIS A 65 -9.45 -28.58 -5.76
N THR A 66 -9.21 -29.42 -6.78
CA THR A 66 -10.28 -29.98 -7.63
C THR A 66 -10.98 -31.15 -6.94
N ILE A 67 -10.25 -31.96 -6.17
CA ILE A 67 -10.79 -33.08 -5.40
C ILE A 67 -11.61 -32.56 -4.20
N VAL A 68 -11.18 -31.46 -3.61
CA VAL A 68 -11.81 -30.82 -2.45
C VAL A 68 -12.92 -29.83 -2.86
N ALA A 69 -12.98 -29.43 -4.15
CA ALA A 69 -14.05 -28.58 -4.67
C ALA A 69 -15.43 -29.19 -4.38
N GLY A 70 -16.25 -28.45 -3.62
CA GLY A 70 -17.59 -28.88 -3.19
C GLY A 70 -17.66 -29.55 -1.82
N SER A 71 -16.54 -29.69 -1.10
CA SER A 71 -16.53 -30.15 0.30
C SER A 71 -16.51 -28.95 1.26
N ASP A 72 -17.25 -29.06 2.37
CA ASP A 72 -17.34 -28.00 3.38
C ASP A 72 -16.08 -28.00 4.26
N LEU A 73 -15.16 -27.06 4.05
CA LEU A 73 -13.90 -27.04 4.77
C LEU A 73 -14.06 -26.33 6.12
N VAL A 74 -14.23 -27.11 7.19
CA VAL A 74 -14.18 -26.58 8.55
C VAL A 74 -12.72 -26.40 8.97
N SER A 75 -12.22 -25.19 8.83
CA SER A 75 -10.91 -24.79 9.33
C SER A 75 -10.93 -24.67 10.86
N GLU A 76 -10.25 -25.57 11.57
CA GLU A 76 -10.10 -25.53 13.05
C GLU A 76 -8.98 -24.57 13.50
N PHE A 77 -8.56 -23.64 12.63
CA PHE A 77 -7.67 -22.55 13.04
C PHE A 77 -8.47 -21.55 13.88
N GLN A 78 -8.55 -21.83 15.19
CA GLN A 78 -8.80 -20.77 16.17
C GLN A 78 -7.69 -19.74 16.00
N HIS A 79 -8.00 -18.64 15.33
CA HIS A 79 -7.18 -17.45 15.33
C HIS A 79 -7.03 -17.02 16.80
N THR A 80 -5.90 -17.37 17.41
CA THR A 80 -5.49 -16.79 18.68
C THR A 80 -5.44 -15.29 18.45
N SER A 81 -6.39 -14.58 19.06
CA SER A 81 -6.52 -13.14 18.96
C SER A 81 -5.22 -12.52 19.46
N ARG A 82 -4.34 -12.16 18.51
CA ARG A 82 -3.08 -11.46 18.81
C ARG A 82 -3.48 -10.12 19.46
N PRO A 83 -2.82 -9.69 20.54
CA PRO A 83 -3.11 -8.38 21.14
C PRO A 83 -3.01 -7.30 20.05
N LYS A 84 -4.09 -6.53 19.89
CA LYS A 84 -4.21 -5.47 18.88
C LYS A 84 -3.09 -4.45 19.09
N ASN A 85 -2.16 -4.39 18.15
CA ASN A 85 -1.15 -3.35 18.11
C ASN A 85 -1.81 -1.98 17.90
N ALA A 86 -1.79 -1.12 18.91
CA ALA A 86 -2.40 0.21 18.89
C ALA A 86 -1.88 1.09 17.73
N GLU A 87 -0.62 0.88 17.30
CA GLU A 87 -0.04 1.54 16.13
C GLU A 87 -0.76 1.18 14.82
N LEU A 88 -1.12 -0.10 14.65
CA LEU A 88 -1.83 -0.61 13.48
C LEU A 88 -3.26 -0.09 13.43
N GLU A 89 -3.93 0.03 14.58
CA GLU A 89 -5.27 0.63 14.66
C GLU A 89 -5.24 2.12 14.31
N ASN A 90 -4.27 2.88 14.83
CA ASN A 90 -4.07 4.28 14.48
C ASN A 90 -3.78 4.47 12.99
N ARG A 91 -2.99 3.57 12.39
CA ARG A 91 -2.69 3.60 10.96
C ARG A 91 -3.92 3.26 10.12
N LEU A 92 -4.71 2.26 10.52
CA LEU A 92 -5.98 1.93 9.88
C LEU A 92 -6.98 3.09 9.97
N HIS A 93 -7.07 3.73 11.13
CA HIS A 93 -7.92 4.90 11.33
C HIS A 93 -7.52 6.06 10.41
N ARG A 94 -6.21 6.36 10.31
CA ARG A 94 -5.69 7.36 9.36
C ARG A 94 -5.99 7.01 7.90
N LEU A 95 -5.88 5.74 7.53
CA LEU A 95 -6.16 5.29 6.16
C LEU A 95 -7.64 5.41 5.82
N ARG A 96 -8.54 5.07 6.77
CA ARG A 96 -9.99 5.24 6.60
C ARG A 96 -10.37 6.70 6.43
N LEU A 97 -9.86 7.59 7.28
CA LEU A 97 -10.10 9.03 7.15
C LEU A 97 -9.66 9.58 5.79
N LYS A 98 -8.51 9.13 5.27
CA LYS A 98 -8.04 9.52 3.93
C LYS A 98 -8.97 9.01 2.83
N GLN A 99 -9.45 7.78 2.96
CA GLN A 99 -10.37 7.19 1.98
C GLN A 99 -11.72 7.91 1.98
N GLU A 100 -12.29 8.19 3.16
CA GLU A 100 -13.52 8.96 3.30
C GLU A 100 -13.39 10.38 2.72
N GLN A 101 -12.24 11.03 2.91
CA GLN A 101 -11.97 12.34 2.29
C GLN A 101 -11.93 12.26 0.77
N LEU A 102 -11.32 11.22 0.19
CA LEU A 102 -11.27 11.03 -1.26
C LEU A 102 -12.67 10.76 -1.83
N GLU A 103 -13.46 9.92 -1.16
CA GLU A 103 -14.84 9.63 -1.56
C GLU A 103 -15.72 10.88 -1.45
N TYR A 104 -15.60 11.65 -0.37
CA TYR A 104 -16.30 12.92 -0.21
C TYR A 104 -15.88 13.95 -1.27
N ASP A 105 -14.59 14.04 -1.60
CA ASP A 105 -14.10 14.92 -2.65
C ASP A 105 -14.60 14.50 -4.03
N GLN A 106 -14.75 13.20 -4.29
CA GLN A 106 -15.38 12.70 -5.52
C GLN A 106 -16.87 13.03 -5.57
N MET A 107 -17.61 12.81 -4.48
CA MET A 107 -19.04 13.14 -4.40
C MET A 107 -19.30 14.63 -4.52
N THR A 108 -18.43 15.47 -3.96
CA THR A 108 -18.54 16.94 -4.04
C THR A 108 -17.88 17.54 -5.27
N SER A 109 -17.16 16.76 -6.08
CA SER A 109 -16.52 17.24 -7.31
C SER A 109 -17.52 17.79 -8.32
N ILE A 110 -18.72 17.21 -8.37
CA ILE A 110 -19.82 17.63 -9.25
C ILE A 110 -20.38 18.99 -8.82
N LEU A 111 -20.40 19.28 -7.51
CA LEU A 111 -20.79 20.60 -6.99
C LEU A 111 -19.66 21.63 -7.14
N LYS A 112 -18.40 21.19 -7.05
CA LYS A 112 -17.20 22.02 -7.23
C LYS A 112 -16.91 22.36 -8.71
N SER A 113 -17.56 21.71 -9.69
CA SER A 113 -17.38 22.02 -11.12
C SER A 113 -17.92 23.41 -11.51
N ASN A 114 -18.78 23.99 -10.67
CA ASN A 114 -19.23 25.38 -10.79
C ASN A 114 -18.23 26.41 -10.22
N VAL A 115 -17.12 25.96 -9.62
CA VAL A 115 -16.00 26.82 -9.26
C VAL A 115 -15.08 26.88 -10.49
N PRO A 116 -14.81 28.07 -11.06
CA PRO A 116 -13.93 28.17 -12.22
C PRO A 116 -12.57 27.55 -11.87
N ALA A 117 -12.10 26.60 -12.68
CA ALA A 117 -10.83 25.88 -12.47
C ALA A 117 -9.66 26.82 -12.16
N ASN A 118 -9.70 28.02 -12.74
CA ASN A 118 -8.77 29.13 -12.52
C ASN A 118 -8.63 29.50 -11.02
N ALA A 119 -9.72 29.56 -10.26
CA ALA A 119 -9.68 29.96 -8.85
C ALA A 119 -8.97 28.93 -7.95
N ARG A 120 -9.01 27.65 -8.32
CA ARG A 120 -8.32 26.58 -7.58
C ARG A 120 -6.84 26.54 -7.92
N GLU A 121 -6.50 26.74 -9.18
CA GLU A 121 -5.11 26.86 -9.64
C GLU A 121 -4.45 28.10 -9.04
N ASP A 122 -5.15 29.25 -9.05
CA ASP A 122 -4.69 30.49 -8.43
C ASP A 122 -4.47 30.33 -6.91
N ALA A 123 -5.39 29.65 -6.21
CA ALA A 123 -5.23 29.39 -4.78
C ALA A 123 -4.04 28.45 -4.47
N ILE A 124 -3.77 27.47 -5.34
CA ILE A 124 -2.62 26.57 -5.18
C ILE A 124 -1.31 27.31 -5.50
N MET A 125 -1.29 28.12 -6.56
CA MET A 125 -0.14 28.97 -6.90
C MET A 125 0.15 30.00 -5.81
N MET A 126 -0.89 30.62 -5.25
CA MET A 126 -0.79 31.57 -4.14
C MET A 126 -0.26 30.90 -2.86
N LYS A 127 -0.72 29.70 -2.53
CA LYS A 127 -0.18 28.95 -1.39
C LYS A 127 1.31 28.62 -1.57
N ARG A 128 1.70 28.26 -2.80
CA ARG A 128 3.10 27.94 -3.12
C ARG A 128 4.00 29.18 -3.06
N SER A 129 3.53 30.32 -3.57
CA SER A 129 4.28 31.59 -3.50
C SER A 129 4.40 32.10 -2.06
N ILE A 130 3.36 31.98 -1.24
CA ILE A 130 3.40 32.33 0.19
C ILE A 130 4.41 31.43 0.91
N SER A 131 4.35 30.12 0.72
CA SER A 131 5.29 29.20 1.36
C SER A 131 6.75 29.50 0.98
N MET A 132 6.99 29.91 -0.26
CA MET A 132 8.32 30.28 -0.73
C MET A 132 8.80 31.61 -0.12
N GLY A 133 7.92 32.62 -0.08
CA GLY A 133 8.23 33.92 0.54
C GLY A 133 8.49 33.82 2.04
N VAL A 134 7.74 32.98 2.75
CA VAL A 134 7.98 32.72 4.18
C VAL A 134 9.36 32.09 4.39
N ASN A 135 9.73 31.10 3.58
CA ASN A 135 11.05 30.46 3.68
C ASN A 135 12.20 31.45 3.41
N LEU A 136 12.02 32.38 2.46
CA LEU A 136 12.96 33.46 2.17
C LEU A 136 13.12 34.43 3.36
N ILE A 137 12.03 34.80 4.01
CA ILE A 137 12.10 35.68 5.19
C ILE A 137 12.86 34.98 6.32
N PHE A 138 12.59 33.69 6.57
CA PHE A 138 13.31 32.92 7.57
C PHE A 138 14.79 32.75 7.24
N SER A 139 15.14 32.54 5.96
CA SER A 139 16.54 32.42 5.54
C SER A 139 17.30 33.75 5.73
N MET A 140 16.67 34.89 5.42
CA MET A 140 17.25 36.22 5.64
C MET A 140 17.48 36.51 7.12
N ILE A 141 16.51 36.22 7.98
CA ILE A 141 16.66 36.40 9.43
C ILE A 141 17.80 35.51 9.95
N THR A 142 17.83 34.25 9.52
CA THR A 142 18.87 33.30 9.93
C THR A 142 20.25 33.76 9.47
N ALA A 143 20.39 34.24 8.23
CA ALA A 143 21.63 34.76 7.69
C ALA A 143 22.10 36.04 8.41
N MET A 144 21.16 36.93 8.77
CA MET A 144 21.45 38.14 9.53
C MET A 144 21.99 37.79 10.92
N VAL A 145 21.29 36.92 11.65
CA VAL A 145 21.70 36.50 13.00
C VAL A 145 23.02 35.75 12.95
N PHE A 146 23.21 34.86 11.98
CA PHE A 146 24.43 34.10 11.82
C PHE A 146 25.62 34.99 11.44
N GLY A 147 25.44 35.90 10.48
CA GLY A 147 26.49 36.84 10.06
C GLY A 147 26.85 37.83 11.15
N THR A 148 25.87 38.33 11.91
CA THR A 148 26.15 39.20 13.08
C THR A 148 26.82 38.44 14.22
N PHE A 149 26.46 37.18 14.47
CA PHE A 149 27.12 36.33 15.46
C PHE A 149 28.60 36.10 15.11
N ILE A 150 28.90 35.72 13.86
CA ILE A 150 30.28 35.59 13.38
C ILE A 150 31.01 36.93 13.46
N GLY A 151 30.36 38.01 13.02
CA GLY A 151 30.90 39.36 13.08
C GLY A 151 31.27 39.78 14.50
N SER A 152 30.45 39.45 15.49
CA SER A 152 30.72 39.75 16.91
C SER A 152 31.88 38.97 17.51
N LYS A 153 32.25 37.84 16.90
CA LYS A 153 33.43 37.04 17.28
C LYS A 153 34.71 37.55 16.63
N MET A 154 34.60 38.15 15.44
CA MET A 154 35.72 38.66 14.65
C MET A 154 36.05 40.13 14.95
N PHE A 155 35.06 40.93 15.34
CA PHE A 155 35.19 42.37 15.56
C PHE A 155 34.63 42.75 16.94
N GLU A 156 35.34 43.59 17.69
CA GLU A 156 34.87 44.12 18.98
C GLU A 156 33.76 45.18 18.83
N SER A 157 33.66 45.82 17.66
CA SER A 157 32.63 46.82 17.38
C SER A 157 31.33 46.19 16.90
N MET A 158 30.24 46.47 17.63
CA MET A 158 28.88 46.04 17.27
C MET A 158 28.45 46.56 15.89
N ALA A 159 28.93 47.74 15.48
CA ALA A 159 28.63 48.29 14.16
C ALA A 159 29.24 47.44 13.03
N LEU A 160 30.49 47.00 13.18
CA LEU A 160 31.16 46.13 12.20
C LEU A 160 30.52 44.74 12.16
N ALA A 161 30.10 44.20 13.30
CA ALA A 161 29.35 42.95 13.35
C ALA A 161 28.02 43.06 12.58
N CYS A 162 27.31 44.18 12.70
CA CYS A 162 26.07 44.44 11.95
C CYS A 162 26.30 44.52 10.43
N VAL A 163 27.38 45.19 10.00
CA VAL A 163 27.77 45.26 8.58
C VAL A 163 28.12 43.87 8.04
N CYS A 164 28.81 43.04 8.81
CA CYS A 164 29.08 41.64 8.43
C CYS A 164 27.79 40.83 8.26
N GLY A 165 26.81 41.02 9.15
CA GLY A 165 25.45 40.48 9.02
C GLY A 165 24.77 40.90 7.72
N LEU A 166 24.80 42.20 7.39
CA LEU A 166 24.24 42.72 6.14
C LEU A 166 24.89 42.09 4.90
N ILE A 167 26.22 41.98 4.86
CA ILE A 167 26.92 41.33 3.75
C ILE A 167 26.51 39.86 3.62
N CYS A 168 26.40 39.14 4.75
CA CYS A 168 25.96 37.75 4.75
C CYS A 168 24.52 37.60 4.20
N THR A 169 23.60 38.49 4.59
CA THR A 169 22.24 38.50 4.04
C THR A 169 22.20 38.80 2.54
N ALA A 170 23.04 39.72 2.06
CA ALA A 170 23.14 40.03 0.64
C ALA A 170 23.64 38.83 -0.17
N CYS A 171 24.65 38.10 0.35
CA CYS A 171 25.12 36.86 -0.27
C CYS A 171 24.02 35.79 -0.30
N MET A 172 23.25 35.61 0.78
CA MET A 172 22.15 34.65 0.81
C MET A 172 21.02 35.03 -0.17
N LEU A 173 20.68 36.32 -0.28
CA LEU A 173 19.72 36.81 -1.28
C LEU A 173 20.18 36.50 -2.71
N LEU A 174 21.47 36.65 -3.02
CA LEU A 174 22.00 36.30 -4.33
C LEU A 174 21.85 34.81 -4.62
N VAL A 175 22.16 33.95 -3.64
CA VAL A 175 21.99 32.50 -3.76
C VAL A 175 20.52 32.14 -3.98
N GLU A 176 19.60 32.72 -3.22
CA GLU A 176 18.16 32.46 -3.40
C GLU A 176 17.63 32.96 -4.73
N THR A 177 18.08 34.12 -5.20
CA THR A 177 17.71 34.66 -6.52
C THR A 177 18.18 33.72 -7.64
N TRP A 178 19.41 33.21 -7.54
CA TRP A 178 19.94 32.20 -8.47
C TRP A 178 19.13 30.91 -8.44
N LEU A 179 18.81 30.42 -7.25
CA LEU A 179 18.04 29.19 -7.07
C LEU A 179 16.61 29.36 -7.61
N PHE A 180 16.01 30.53 -7.41
CA PHE A 180 14.72 30.91 -7.94
C PHE A 180 14.73 30.90 -9.48
N LEU A 181 15.74 31.48 -10.11
CA LEU A 181 15.87 31.50 -11.56
C LEU A 181 15.95 30.09 -12.16
N ILE A 182 16.76 29.20 -11.55
CA ILE A 182 16.85 27.80 -11.97
C ILE A 182 15.52 27.07 -11.81
N GLN A 183 14.76 27.37 -10.74
CA GLN A 183 13.44 26.78 -10.55
C GLN A 183 12.42 27.30 -11.55
N ASP A 184 12.46 28.59 -11.90
CA ASP A 184 11.57 29.19 -12.90
C ASP A 184 11.82 28.58 -14.28
N GLU A 185 13.09 28.42 -14.67
CA GLU A 185 13.46 27.74 -15.92
C GLU A 185 12.93 26.31 -15.96
N LYS A 186 13.09 25.55 -14.87
CA LYS A 186 12.55 24.18 -14.77
C LYS A 186 11.02 24.15 -14.81
N ALA A 187 10.35 25.14 -14.23
CA ALA A 187 8.90 25.24 -14.26
C ALA A 187 8.39 25.53 -15.67
N ARG A 188 9.03 26.47 -16.40
CA ARG A 188 8.73 26.79 -17.80
C ARG A 188 9.01 25.63 -18.75
N ALA A 189 10.10 24.89 -18.54
CA ALA A 189 10.42 23.71 -19.34
C ALA A 189 9.33 22.63 -19.21
N ARG A 190 8.83 22.38 -17.99
CA ARG A 190 7.75 21.39 -17.75
C ARG A 190 6.42 21.80 -18.37
N SER A 191 6.03 23.08 -18.29
CA SER A 191 4.78 23.54 -18.89
C SER A 191 4.82 23.41 -20.43
N SER A 192 5.95 23.73 -21.06
CA SER A 192 6.12 23.56 -22.51
C SER A 192 6.06 22.10 -22.99
N ALA A 193 6.59 21.16 -22.20
CA ALA A 193 6.52 19.73 -22.50
C ALA A 193 5.10 19.16 -22.36
N TYR A 194 4.33 19.67 -21.40
CA TYR A 194 2.95 19.24 -21.18
C TYR A 194 2.02 19.69 -22.32
N SER A 195 2.14 20.94 -22.79
CA SER A 195 1.37 21.43 -23.95
C SER A 195 1.65 20.67 -25.24
N ARG A 196 2.86 20.10 -25.40
CA ARG A 196 3.26 19.32 -26.57
C ARG A 196 2.70 17.89 -26.59
N ASN A 197 2.44 17.30 -25.42
CA ASN A 197 1.89 15.95 -25.30
C ASN A 197 0.35 15.90 -25.21
N GLY A 198 -0.31 17.02 -24.90
CA GLY A 198 -1.77 17.10 -24.78
C GLY A 198 -2.53 17.40 -26.09
N SER A 199 -1.84 17.42 -27.24
CA SER A 199 -2.41 17.76 -28.57
C SER A 199 -2.42 16.58 -29.56
N GLY A 200 -2.29 15.35 -29.07
CA GLY A 200 -2.39 14.11 -29.84
C GLY A 200 -3.69 13.35 -29.61
#